data_AF-A0A4S5E1A1-F1
#
_entry.id   AF-A0A4S5E1A1-F1
#
_cell.length_a   1.000
_cell.length_b   1.000
_cell.length_c   1.000
_cell.angle_alpha   90.00
_cell.angle_beta   90.00
_cell.angle_gamma   90.00
#
_symmetry.space_group_name_H-M   'P 1'
#
loop_
_entity.id
_entity.type
_entity.pdbx_description
1 polymer ?
#
loop_
_entity_poly.entity_id
_entity_poly.type
_entity_poly.pdbx_seq_one_letter_code
_entity_poly.pdbx_strand_id
1 'polypeptide(L)'
;MAEHVVAVWTSALDALEAALDEGESASPGSWTPPPVDAPIPAELVARARSIQGRQRSALALVGAELGALRRHRSAVGSVRAATLPAQASVYIDTTG
;
A
#
# COMPACT_ATOMS: atom_id res chain seq x y z
N MET A 1 13.19 -7.26 35.09
CA MET A 1 13.43 -7.85 33.76
C MET A 1 12.15 -7.92 32.93
N ALA A 2 11.06 -8.52 33.42
CA ALA A 2 9.77 -8.55 32.71
C ALA A 2 9.23 -7.14 32.36
N GLU A 3 9.30 -6.20 33.29
CA GLU A 3 8.85 -4.81 33.09
C GLU A 3 9.64 -4.07 31.99
N HIS A 4 10.94 -4.35 31.86
CA HIS A 4 11.76 -3.79 30.77
C HIS A 4 11.32 -4.35 29.41
N VAL A 5 11.04 -5.66 29.32
CA VAL A 5 10.54 -6.29 28.09
C VAL A 5 9.19 -5.70 27.67
N VAL A 6 8.28 -5.49 28.63
CA VAL A 6 6.99 -4.83 28.39
C VAL A 6 7.18 -3.42 27.87
N ALA A 7 8.07 -2.64 28.48
CA ALA A 7 8.34 -1.26 28.04
C ALA A 7 8.92 -1.20 26.61
N VAL A 8 9.87 -2.07 26.27
CA VAL A 8 10.44 -2.11 24.91
C VAL A 8 9.38 -2.49 23.87
N TRP A 9 8.57 -3.52 24.14
CA TRP A 9 7.48 -3.89 23.25
C TRP A 9 6.42 -2.80 23.13
N THR A 10 6.11 -2.09 24.22
CA THR A 10 5.15 -0.99 24.22
C THR A 10 5.62 0.13 23.30
N SER A 11 6.87 0.57 23.44
CA SER A 11 7.45 1.60 22.57
C SER A 11 7.47 1.19 21.09
N ALA A 12 7.75 -0.08 20.81
CA ALA A 12 7.71 -0.60 19.44
C ALA A 12 6.28 -0.59 18.85
N LEU A 13 5.26 -0.94 19.65
CA LEU A 13 3.86 -0.88 19.23
C LEU A 13 3.36 0.57 19.11
N ASP A 14 3.80 1.48 19.98
CA ASP A 14 3.47 2.91 19.89
C ASP A 14 3.98 3.51 18.57
N ALA A 15 5.22 3.19 18.16
CA ALA A 15 5.77 3.65 16.89
C ALA A 15 4.97 3.11 15.68
N LEU A 16 4.50 1.87 15.73
CA LEU A 16 3.64 1.30 14.67
C LEU A 16 2.27 1.97 14.61
N GLU A 17 1.68 2.30 15.76
CA GLU A 17 0.41 3.01 15.81
C GLU A 17 0.54 4.44 15.30
N ALA A 18 1.59 5.16 15.70
CA ALA A 18 1.86 6.50 15.20
C ALA A 18 2.04 6.50 13.67
N ALA A 19 2.79 5.54 13.12
CA ALA A 19 2.96 5.40 11.68
C ALA A 19 1.63 5.08 10.94
N LEU A 20 0.71 4.34 11.59
CA LEU A 20 -0.62 4.10 11.04
C LEU A 20 -1.50 5.35 11.07
N ASP A 21 -1.39 6.17 12.11
CA ASP A 21 -2.18 7.38 12.29
C ASP A 21 -1.72 8.51 11.37
N GLU A 22 -0.43 8.57 11.03
CA GLU A 22 0.12 9.51 10.04
C GLU A 22 -0.29 9.19 8.58
N GLY A 23 -0.71 7.95 8.30
CA GLY A 23 -1.27 7.54 7.02
C GLY A 23 -0.33 7.75 5.82
N GLU A 24 -0.84 8.31 4.73
CA GLU A 24 -0.11 8.49 3.47
C GLU A 24 1.05 9.51 3.55
N SER A 25 1.06 10.36 4.57
CA SER A 25 2.10 11.38 4.75
C SER A 25 3.37 10.82 5.40
N ALA A 26 3.28 9.65 6.04
CA ALA A 26 4.43 8.97 6.59
C ALA A 26 5.24 8.31 5.48
N SER A 27 6.51 8.72 5.34
CA SER A 27 7.48 7.88 4.63
C SER A 27 7.59 6.57 5.43
N PRO A 28 7.44 5.38 4.80
CA PRO A 28 7.59 4.13 5.51
C PRO A 28 9.04 4.02 5.98
N GLY A 29 9.30 4.42 7.22
CA GLY A 29 10.59 4.21 7.86
C GLY A 29 10.94 2.73 7.89
N SER A 30 12.23 2.41 8.01
CA SER A 30 12.65 1.02 8.18
C SER A 30 12.14 0.49 9.52
N TRP A 31 11.20 -0.46 9.48
CA TRP A 31 10.82 -1.22 10.67
C TRP A 31 12.04 -1.96 11.20
N THR A 32 12.39 -1.68 12.46
CA THR A 32 13.46 -2.38 13.17
C THR A 32 12.81 -3.11 14.34
N PRO A 33 12.92 -4.46 14.42
CA PRO A 33 12.40 -5.21 15.55
C PRO A 33 12.98 -4.69 16.88
N PRO A 34 12.20 -4.70 17.97
CA PRO A 34 12.71 -4.29 19.27
C PRO A 34 13.90 -5.18 19.69
N PRO A 35 14.94 -4.62 20.34
CA PRO A 35 16.18 -5.32 20.69
C PRO A 35 16.01 -6.20 21.94
N VAL A 36 14.98 -7.04 21.97
CA VAL A 36 14.71 -7.99 23.05
C VAL A 36 14.51 -9.39 22.47
N ASP A 37 15.31 -10.35 22.94
CA ASP A 37 15.14 -11.78 22.64
C ASP A 37 14.03 -12.40 23.51
N ALA A 38 12.86 -11.77 23.51
CA ALA A 38 11.69 -12.24 24.24
C ALA A 38 10.43 -12.07 23.37
N PRO A 39 9.50 -13.03 23.41
CA PRO A 39 8.24 -12.90 22.70
C PRO A 39 7.42 -11.72 23.22
N ILE A 40 6.42 -11.29 22.44
CA ILE A 40 5.47 -10.25 22.85
C ILE A 40 4.78 -10.69 24.16
N PRO A 41 4.80 -9.86 25.22
CA PRO A 41 4.05 -10.10 26.45
C PRO A 41 2.56 -10.35 26.18
N ALA A 42 1.96 -11.31 26.90
CA ALA A 42 0.58 -11.73 26.66
C ALA A 42 -0.44 -10.57 26.70
N GLU A 43 -0.22 -9.59 27.57
CA GLU A 43 -1.04 -8.38 27.69
C GLU A 43 -1.01 -7.48 26.46
N LEU A 44 0.06 -7.51 25.68
CA LEU A 44 0.23 -6.70 24.47
C LEU A 44 -0.23 -7.42 23.20
N VAL A 45 -0.53 -8.72 23.26
CA VAL A 45 -0.93 -9.53 22.09
C VAL A 45 -2.21 -9.00 21.44
N ALA A 46 -3.22 -8.62 22.24
CA ALA A 46 -4.46 -8.07 21.72
C ALA A 46 -4.22 -6.76 20.96
N ARG A 47 -3.35 -5.90 21.49
CA ARG A 47 -2.92 -4.64 20.86
C ARG A 47 -2.20 -4.89 19.54
N ALA A 48 -1.19 -5.78 19.55
CA ALA A 48 -0.44 -6.14 18.34
C ALA A 48 -1.36 -6.68 17.21
N ARG A 49 -2.36 -7.51 17.57
CA ARG A 49 -3.35 -8.00 16.60
C ARG A 49 -4.24 -6.90 16.03
N SER A 50 -4.63 -5.92 16.85
CA SER A 50 -5.40 -4.76 16.40
C SER A 50 -4.61 -3.94 15.38
N ILE A 51 -3.34 -3.62 15.69
CA ILE A 51 -2.42 -2.92 14.78
C ILE A 51 -2.28 -3.68 13.46
N GLN A 52 -2.05 -4.99 13.52
CA GLN A 52 -1.94 -5.83 12.31
C GLN A 52 -3.22 -5.79 11.46
N GLY A 53 -4.40 -5.82 12.09
CA GLY A 53 -5.69 -5.71 11.42
C GLY A 53 -5.87 -4.36 10.71
N ARG A 54 -5.47 -3.27 11.36
CA ARG A 54 -5.47 -1.92 10.78
C ARG A 54 -4.51 -1.82 9.58
N GLN A 55 -3.27 -2.32 9.73
CA GLN A 55 -2.29 -2.36 8.64
C GLN A 55 -2.81 -3.13 7.42
N ARG A 56 -3.41 -4.31 7.62
CA ARG A 56 -3.99 -5.11 6.52
C ARG A 56 -5.13 -4.37 5.82
N SER A 57 -5.96 -3.66 6.58
CA SER A 57 -7.08 -2.89 6.03
C SER A 57 -6.57 -1.72 5.19
N ALA A 58 -5.56 -0.99 5.68
CA ALA A 58 -4.91 0.09 4.93
C ALA A 58 -4.30 -0.41 3.61
N LEU A 59 -3.56 -1.53 3.66
CA LEU A 59 -2.99 -2.15 2.45
C LEU A 59 -4.06 -2.58 1.44
N ALA A 60 -5.19 -3.11 1.92
CA ALA A 60 -6.30 -3.49 1.07
C ALA A 60 -6.95 -2.28 0.37
N LEU A 61 -7.10 -1.16 1.08
CA LEU A 61 -7.62 0.08 0.52
C LEU A 61 -6.71 0.63 -0.58
N VAL A 62 -5.42 0.80 -0.29
CA VAL A 62 -4.42 1.27 -1.28
C VAL A 62 -4.37 0.33 -2.49
N GLY A 63 -4.45 -0.99 -2.26
CA GLY A 63 -4.51 -1.97 -3.34
C GLY A 63 -5.75 -1.83 -4.23
N ALA A 64 -6.92 -1.56 -3.63
CA ALA A 64 -8.16 -1.34 -4.36
C ALA A 64 -8.11 -0.06 -5.21
N GLU A 65 -7.55 1.02 -4.66
CA GLU A 65 -7.36 2.30 -5.35
C GLU A 65 -6.40 2.18 -6.53
N LEU A 66 -5.25 1.52 -6.34
CA LEU A 66 -4.33 1.22 -7.44
C LEU A 66 -5.00 0.39 -8.54
N GLY A 67 -5.85 -0.58 -8.15
CA GLY A 67 -6.65 -1.36 -9.09
C GLY A 67 -7.62 -0.50 -9.89
N ALA A 68 -8.31 0.45 -9.24
CA ALA A 68 -9.22 1.38 -9.89
C ALA A 68 -8.49 2.30 -10.87
N LEU A 69 -7.35 2.86 -10.47
CA LEU A 69 -6.55 3.75 -11.31
C LEU A 69 -6.02 3.04 -12.57
N ARG A 70 -5.57 1.78 -12.44
CA ARG A 70 -5.14 0.95 -13.58
C ARG A 70 -6.29 0.71 -14.57
N ARG A 71 -7.50 0.40 -14.08
CA ARG A 71 -8.68 0.23 -14.93
C ARG A 71 -9.02 1.54 -15.65
N HIS A 72 -9.00 2.66 -14.95
CA HIS A 72 -9.27 3.97 -15.54
C HIS A 72 -8.26 4.30 -16.66
N ARG A 73 -6.96 4.13 -16.39
CA ARG A 73 -5.91 4.33 -17.40
C ARG A 73 -6.08 3.43 -18.61
N SER A 74 -6.47 2.16 -18.42
CA SER A 74 -6.76 1.24 -19.52
C SER A 74 -7.94 1.70 -20.37
N ALA A 75 -9.02 2.18 -19.74
CA ALA A 75 -10.20 2.67 -20.44
C ALA A 75 -9.89 3.94 -21.27
N VAL A 76 -9.10 4.87 -20.72
CA VAL A 76 -8.62 6.03 -21.47
C VAL A 76 -7.76 5.61 -22.66
N GLY A 77 -6.89 4.61 -22.47
CA GLY A 77 -6.08 4.03 -23.54
C GLY A 77 -6.91 3.40 -24.66
N SER A 78 -7.94 2.62 -24.30
CA SER A 78 -8.83 1.98 -25.29
C SER A 78 -9.67 3.00 -26.05
N VAL A 79 -10.18 4.04 -25.38
CA VAL A 79 -10.90 5.14 -26.05
C VAL A 79 -9.97 5.84 -27.02
N ARG A 80 -8.75 6.21 -26.61
CA ARG A 80 -7.78 6.84 -27.50
C ARG A 80 -7.45 5.98 -28.72
N ALA A 81 -7.30 4.66 -28.54
CA ALA A 81 -7.06 3.72 -29.64
C ALA A 81 -8.27 3.64 -30.60
N ALA A 82 -9.49 3.67 -30.07
CA ALA A 82 -10.72 3.62 -30.88
C ALA A 82 -11.03 4.95 -31.59
N THR A 83 -10.63 6.09 -31.03
CA THR A 83 -10.86 7.42 -31.61
C THR A 83 -9.70 7.89 -32.49
N LEU A 84 -8.56 7.19 -32.49
CA LEU A 84 -7.51 7.42 -33.47
C LEU A 84 -8.04 7.06 -34.87
N PRO A 85 -7.85 7.93 -35.88
CA PRO A 85 -8.29 7.62 -37.23
C PRO A 85 -7.63 6.31 -37.68
N ALA A 86 -8.44 5.36 -38.15
CA ALA A 86 -7.92 4.25 -38.94
C ALA A 86 -7.07 4.86 -40.06
N GLN A 87 -5.85 4.35 -40.20
CA GLN A 87 -4.78 4.83 -41.07
C GLN A 87 -5.25 5.57 -42.33
N ALA A 88 -4.60 6.71 -42.57
CA ALA A 88 -4.72 7.55 -43.76
C ALA A 88 -5.03 6.72 -45.02
N SER A 89 -6.15 7.03 -45.66
CA SER A 89 -6.49 6.51 -46.97
C SER A 89 -5.35 6.81 -47.95
N VAL A 90 -4.59 5.79 -48.34
CA VAL A 90 -3.56 5.89 -49.38
C VAL A 90 -4.25 5.76 -50.73
N TYR A 91 -4.24 6.82 -51.52
CA TYR A 91 -4.69 6.79 -52.91
C TYR A 91 -3.57 6.21 -53.78
N ILE A 92 -3.80 5.02 -54.35
CA ILE A 92 -2.90 4.43 -55.35
C ILE A 92 -3.50 4.79 -56.72
N ASP A 93 -2.80 5.65 -57.46
CA ASP A 93 -3.15 5.93 -58.85
C ASP A 93 -2.57 4.81 -59.74
N THR A 94 -3.44 4.13 -60.49
CA THR A 94 -3.09 3.00 -61.36
C THR A 94 -3.02 3.38 -62.83
N THR A 95 -2.87 4.66 -63.19
CA THR A 95 -2.65 5.04 -64.59
C THR A 95 -1.16 5.15 -64.92
N GLY A 96 -0.63 4.08 -65.53
CA GLY A 96 0.65 4.01 -66.22
C GLY A 96 0.51 3.15 -67.46
#